data_AF-A0A4S8LBN9-F1
#
_entry.id   AF-A0A4S8LBN9-F1
#
_cell.length_a   1.000
_cell.length_b   1.000
_cell.length_c   1.000
_cell.angle_alpha   90.00
_cell.angle_beta   90.00
_cell.angle_gamma   90.00
#
_symmetry.space_group_name_H-M   'P 1'
#
loop_
_entity.id
_entity.type
_entity.pdbx_description
1 polymer ?
#
loop_
_entity_poly.entity_id
_entity_poly.type
_entity_poly.pdbx_seq_one_letter_code
_entity_poly.pdbx_strand_id
1 'polypeptide(L)'
;MARKKLYHTKEERQLADRQKRLKYYHKNADSINTKLRKDYSAAKSQREMNERKSKNKAGMRAKEVACNQSRSRQAQAKSLLLLVNTQFDQLIEKMNEPSPVKYFDVLYASLVSDHPSSHDSVQEQCNIFSTVCGALEKRLNQILDLVGPSCPVYKQAEKIVRKVRLMLAWVEDVYCEVLVGIEGLRKRYNRGKLQYQMEQGLL
;
A
#
# COMPACT_ATOMS: atom_id res chain seq x y z
N MET A 1 12.09 -86.20 -44.62
CA MET A 1 13.22 -86.17 -43.66
C MET A 1 13.04 -85.00 -42.69
N ALA A 2 13.21 -85.23 -41.38
CA ALA A 2 13.05 -84.17 -40.38
C ALA A 2 14.25 -83.22 -40.37
N ARG A 3 14.01 -81.90 -40.33
CA ARG A 3 15.06 -80.87 -40.29
C ARG A 3 15.76 -80.90 -38.94
N LYS A 4 17.09 -81.06 -38.94
CA LYS A 4 17.89 -81.06 -37.71
C LYS A 4 17.76 -79.72 -36.96
N LYS A 5 17.66 -79.78 -35.63
CA LYS A 5 17.67 -78.60 -34.77
C LYS A 5 19.03 -77.91 -34.83
N LEU A 6 19.02 -76.58 -34.96
CA LEU A 6 20.22 -75.75 -35.07
C LEU A 6 20.95 -75.54 -33.73
N TYR A 7 20.22 -75.64 -32.61
CA TYR A 7 20.75 -75.50 -31.25
C TYR A 7 20.19 -76.62 -30.38
N HIS A 8 21.04 -77.21 -29.55
CA HIS A 8 20.72 -78.36 -28.71
C HIS A 8 20.39 -77.94 -27.27
N THR A 9 20.95 -76.82 -26.80
CA THR A 9 20.68 -76.27 -25.47
C THR A 9 20.10 -74.84 -25.52
N LYS A 10 19.49 -74.40 -24.41
CA LYS A 10 18.98 -73.01 -24.29
C LYS A 10 20.14 -72.00 -24.28
N GLU A 11 21.26 -72.36 -23.68
CA GLU A 11 22.45 -71.50 -23.57
C GLU A 11 23.09 -71.26 -24.95
N GLU A 12 23.20 -72.31 -25.78
CA GLU A 12 23.67 -72.19 -27.17
C GLU A 12 22.82 -71.20 -27.98
N ARG A 13 21.50 -71.27 -27.82
CA ARG A 13 20.58 -70.34 -28.47
C ARG A 13 20.81 -68.90 -28.00
N GLN A 14 20.98 -68.69 -26.69
CA GLN A 14 21.22 -67.35 -26.13
C GLN A 14 22.57 -66.76 -26.59
N LEU A 15 23.63 -67.58 -26.64
CA LEU A 15 24.94 -67.17 -27.14
C LEU A 15 24.87 -66.79 -28.62
N ALA A 16 24.18 -67.59 -29.44
CA ALA A 16 23.97 -67.29 -30.84
C ALA A 16 23.16 -66.01 -31.05
N ASP A 17 22.10 -65.80 -30.27
CA ASP A 17 21.31 -64.56 -30.31
C ASP A 17 22.13 -63.34 -29.86
N ARG A 18 22.98 -63.48 -28.84
CA ARG A 18 23.87 -62.42 -28.38
C ARG A 18 24.89 -62.05 -29.46
N GLN A 19 25.52 -63.04 -30.09
CA GLN A 19 26.45 -62.83 -31.20
C GLN A 19 25.75 -62.18 -32.41
N LYS A 20 24.53 -62.63 -32.74
CA LYS A 20 23.74 -62.04 -33.82
C LYS A 20 23.41 -60.57 -33.54
N ARG A 21 23.00 -60.25 -32.30
CA ARG A 21 22.74 -58.86 -31.87
C ARG A 21 24.00 -58.01 -31.87
N LEU A 22 25.14 -58.53 -31.42
CA LEU A 22 26.43 -57.84 -31.48
C LEU A 22 26.84 -57.52 -32.92
N LYS A 23 26.78 -58.50 -33.83
CA LYS A 23 27.06 -58.29 -35.26
C LYS A 23 26.12 -57.25 -35.87
N TYR A 24 24.83 -57.32 -35.52
CA TYR A 24 23.85 -56.34 -35.96
C TYR A 24 24.17 -54.93 -35.44
N TYR A 25 24.53 -54.80 -34.16
CA TYR A 25 24.88 -53.52 -33.56
C TYR A 25 26.14 -52.94 -34.21
N HIS A 26 27.22 -53.71 -34.36
CA HIS A 26 28.43 -53.24 -35.03
C HIS A 26 28.17 -52.82 -36.48
N LYS A 27 27.34 -53.56 -37.22
CA LYS A 27 26.97 -53.21 -38.59
C LYS A 27 26.13 -51.93 -38.69
N ASN A 28 25.31 -51.63 -37.68
CA ASN A 28 24.37 -50.51 -37.71
C ASN A 28 24.67 -49.43 -36.66
N ALA A 29 25.87 -49.44 -36.07
CA ALA A 29 26.22 -48.61 -34.93
C ALA A 29 26.00 -47.12 -35.24
N ASP A 30 26.43 -46.68 -36.41
CA ASP A 30 26.27 -45.29 -36.86
C ASP A 30 24.81 -44.89 -37.06
N SER A 31 23.99 -45.78 -37.64
CA SER A 31 22.54 -45.57 -37.80
C SER A 31 21.85 -45.46 -36.43
N ILE A 32 22.22 -46.32 -35.49
CA ILE A 32 21.66 -46.29 -34.13
C ILE A 32 22.09 -45.01 -33.41
N ASN A 33 23.37 -44.65 -33.47
CA ASN A 33 23.91 -43.46 -32.81
C ASN A 33 23.36 -42.16 -33.42
N THR A 34 23.20 -42.10 -34.75
CA THR A 34 22.60 -40.93 -35.42
C THR A 34 21.14 -40.76 -35.02
N LYS A 35 20.36 -41.84 -34.93
CA LYS A 35 18.98 -41.80 -34.42
C LYS A 35 18.93 -41.33 -32.96
N LEU A 36 19.75 -41.91 -32.09
CA LEU A 36 19.83 -41.52 -30.67
C LEU A 36 20.19 -40.04 -30.50
N ARG A 37 21.14 -39.52 -31.28
CA ARG A 37 21.51 -38.10 -31.26
C ARG A 37 20.36 -37.20 -31.69
N LYS A 38 19.63 -37.58 -32.75
CA LYS A 38 18.44 -36.85 -33.21
C LYS A 38 17.36 -36.81 -32.12
N ASP A 39 17.01 -37.96 -31.55
CA ASP A 39 16.00 -38.07 -30.49
C ASP A 39 16.39 -37.24 -29.26
N TYR A 40 17.66 -37.30 -28.85
CA TYR A 40 18.17 -36.49 -27.75
C TYR A 40 18.09 -34.99 -28.05
N SER A 41 18.47 -34.55 -29.25
CA SER A 41 18.40 -33.14 -29.64
C SER A 41 16.96 -32.61 -29.67
N ALA A 42 16.02 -33.41 -30.16
CA ALA A 42 14.59 -33.06 -30.17
C ALA A 42 14.04 -32.97 -28.74
N ALA A 43 14.35 -33.94 -27.88
CA ALA A 43 13.94 -33.92 -26.48
C ALA A 43 14.52 -32.72 -25.72
N LYS A 44 15.79 -32.37 -25.97
CA LYS A 44 16.43 -31.19 -25.37
C LYS A 44 15.74 -29.90 -25.81
N SER A 45 15.53 -29.71 -27.11
CA SER A 45 14.82 -28.53 -27.65
C SER A 45 13.41 -28.39 -27.08
N GLN A 46 12.68 -29.50 -26.94
CA GLN A 46 11.33 -29.48 -26.38
C GLN A 46 11.32 -29.15 -24.88
N ARG A 47 12.31 -29.63 -24.11
CA ARG A 47 12.50 -29.22 -22.71
C ARG A 47 12.79 -27.74 -22.59
N GLU A 48 13.71 -27.20 -23.39
CA GLU A 48 14.05 -25.77 -23.40
C GLU A 48 12.83 -24.90 -23.78
N MET A 49 12.05 -25.32 -24.77
CA MET A 49 10.82 -24.62 -25.16
C MET A 49 9.78 -24.63 -24.01
N ASN A 50 9.61 -25.78 -23.34
CA ASN A 50 8.69 -25.89 -22.21
C ASN A 50 9.15 -25.07 -21.00
N GLU A 51 10.45 -25.03 -20.71
CA GLU A 51 11.01 -24.16 -19.67
C GLU A 51 10.79 -22.68 -19.97
N ARG A 52 11.02 -22.23 -21.22
CA ARG A 52 10.73 -20.85 -21.64
C ARG A 52 9.25 -20.50 -21.47
N LYS A 53 8.35 -21.41 -21.88
CA LYS A 53 6.90 -21.24 -21.68
C LYS A 53 6.54 -21.14 -20.20
N SER A 54 7.14 -21.97 -19.35
CA SER A 54 6.92 -21.96 -17.90
C SER A 54 7.39 -20.64 -17.27
N LYS A 55 8.62 -20.19 -17.60
CA LYS A 55 9.16 -18.91 -17.12
C LYS A 55 8.31 -17.72 -17.55
N ASN A 56 7.83 -17.70 -18.79
CA ASN A 56 6.93 -16.65 -19.28
C ASN A 56 5.59 -16.64 -18.53
N LYS A 57 4.98 -17.82 -18.30
CA LYS A 57 3.75 -17.94 -17.51
C LYS A 57 3.94 -17.47 -16.07
N ALA A 58 5.06 -17.82 -15.43
CA ALA A 58 5.39 -17.36 -14.09
C ALA A 58 5.57 -15.84 -14.04
N GLY A 59 6.27 -15.26 -15.01
CA GLY A 59 6.45 -13.82 -15.13
C GLY A 59 5.14 -13.06 -15.35
N MET A 60 4.22 -13.59 -16.16
CA MET A 60 2.88 -13.01 -16.33
C MET A 60 2.06 -13.04 -15.04
N ARG A 61 2.04 -14.18 -14.34
CA ARG A 61 1.35 -14.30 -13.04
C ARG A 61 1.90 -13.33 -12.01
N ALA A 62 3.22 -13.19 -11.93
CA ALA A 62 3.85 -12.24 -11.00
C ALA A 62 3.42 -10.78 -11.29
N LYS A 63 3.37 -10.39 -12.58
CA LYS A 63 2.89 -9.06 -12.99
C LYS A 63 1.42 -8.83 -12.64
N GLU A 64 0.57 -9.83 -12.87
CA GLU A 64 -0.86 -9.77 -12.54
C GLU A 64 -1.08 -9.62 -11.03
N VAL A 65 -0.38 -10.41 -10.22
CA VAL A 65 -0.44 -10.31 -8.75
C VAL A 65 0.02 -8.94 -8.28
N ALA A 66 1.12 -8.40 -8.82
CA ALA A 66 1.59 -7.06 -8.50
C ALA A 66 0.57 -5.96 -8.86
N CYS A 67 -0.07 -6.07 -10.04
CA CYS A 67 -1.11 -5.13 -10.46
C CYS A 67 -2.33 -5.18 -9.52
N ASN A 68 -2.78 -6.38 -9.16
CA ASN A 68 -3.90 -6.56 -8.25
C ASN A 68 -3.60 -6.04 -6.83
N GLN A 69 -2.39 -6.28 -6.32
CA GLN A 69 -1.94 -5.70 -5.05
C GLN A 69 -1.91 -4.16 -5.10
N SER A 70 -1.40 -3.57 -6.18
CA SER A 70 -1.40 -2.12 -6.36
C SER A 70 -2.82 -1.54 -6.38
N ARG A 71 -3.76 -2.19 -7.06
CA ARG A 71 -5.18 -1.78 -7.11
C ARG A 71 -5.84 -1.88 -5.74
N SER A 72 -5.57 -2.97 -5.01
CA SER A 72 -6.08 -3.19 -3.65
C SER A 72 -5.57 -2.11 -2.69
N ARG A 73 -4.27 -1.81 -2.70
CA ARG A 73 -3.69 -0.72 -1.88
C ARG A 73 -4.29 0.65 -2.21
N GLN A 74 -4.51 0.94 -3.50
CA GLN A 74 -5.17 2.18 -3.92
C GLN A 74 -6.62 2.26 -3.43
N ALA A 75 -7.38 1.16 -3.48
CA ALA A 75 -8.74 1.11 -2.96
C ALA A 75 -8.77 1.35 -1.44
N GLN A 76 -7.85 0.73 -0.70
CA GLN A 76 -7.71 0.93 0.74
C GLN A 76 -7.29 2.36 1.10
N ALA A 77 -6.37 2.97 0.33
CA ALA A 77 -6.00 4.37 0.55
C ALA A 77 -7.19 5.32 0.32
N LYS A 78 -8.05 5.04 -0.68
CA LYS A 78 -9.27 5.80 -0.93
C LYS A 78 -10.29 5.67 0.19
N SER A 79 -10.45 4.47 0.77
CA SER A 79 -11.36 4.29 1.91
C SER A 79 -10.86 5.03 3.15
N LEU A 80 -9.55 5.02 3.41
CA LEU A 80 -8.94 5.82 4.47
C LEU A 80 -9.11 7.33 4.24
N LEU A 81 -8.95 7.81 3.00
CA LEU A 81 -9.22 9.21 2.66
C LEU A 81 -10.68 9.57 2.92
N LEU A 82 -11.63 8.69 2.61
CA LEU A 82 -13.04 8.92 2.93
C LEU A 82 -13.24 9.09 4.45
N LEU A 83 -12.60 8.25 5.26
CA LEU A 83 -12.63 8.39 6.73
C LEU A 83 -11.95 9.67 7.24
N VAL A 84 -10.94 10.19 6.54
CA VAL A 84 -10.32 11.49 6.85
C VAL A 84 -11.30 12.63 6.57
N ASN A 85 -11.98 12.61 5.41
CA ASN A 85 -12.99 13.61 5.08
C ASN A 85 -14.15 13.58 6.09
N THR A 86 -14.71 12.40 6.38
CA THR A 86 -15.85 12.30 7.31
C THR A 86 -15.51 12.79 8.71
N GLN A 87 -14.29 12.53 9.21
CA GLN A 87 -13.87 13.08 10.49
C GLN A 87 -13.67 14.59 10.47
N PHE A 88 -13.18 15.13 9.36
CA PHE A 88 -13.07 16.58 9.19
C PHE A 88 -14.45 17.22 9.14
N ASP A 89 -15.38 16.67 8.37
CA ASP A 89 -16.75 17.17 8.27
C ASP A 89 -17.46 17.11 9.63
N GLN A 90 -17.32 16.01 10.37
CA GLN A 90 -17.82 15.90 11.75
C GLN A 90 -17.22 16.94 12.70
N LEU A 91 -15.95 17.29 12.52
CA LEU A 91 -15.31 18.35 13.32
C LEU A 91 -15.93 19.71 13.01
N ILE A 92 -16.14 20.02 11.72
CA ILE A 92 -16.78 21.26 11.28
C ILE A 92 -18.23 21.33 11.75
N GLU A 93 -18.99 20.25 11.64
CA GLU A 93 -20.36 20.17 12.15
C GLU A 93 -20.42 20.43 13.65
N LYS A 94 -19.49 19.87 14.43
CA LYS A 94 -19.41 20.09 15.89
C LYS A 94 -19.12 21.54 16.27
N MET A 95 -18.49 22.33 15.39
CA MET A 95 -18.26 23.76 15.65
C MET A 95 -19.57 24.56 15.61
N ASN A 96 -20.64 24.04 14.99
CA ASN A 96 -21.95 24.72 14.82
C ASN A 96 -21.87 26.12 14.18
N GLU A 97 -20.77 26.44 13.50
CA GLU A 97 -20.51 27.75 12.90
C GLU A 97 -20.13 27.60 11.43
N PRO A 98 -20.48 28.57 10.57
CA PRO A 98 -20.30 28.45 9.13
C PRO A 98 -18.84 28.61 8.69
N SER A 99 -17.95 29.06 9.58
CA SER A 99 -16.51 29.03 9.32
C SER A 99 -15.71 28.82 10.61
N PRO A 100 -14.52 28.20 10.52
CA PRO A 100 -13.61 28.07 11.66
C PRO A 100 -13.24 29.42 12.27
N VAL A 101 -13.03 30.46 11.44
CA VAL A 101 -12.73 31.82 11.93
C VAL A 101 -13.86 32.36 12.82
N LYS A 102 -15.11 32.20 12.40
CA LYS A 102 -16.27 32.63 13.20
C LYS A 102 -16.40 31.83 14.50
N TYR A 103 -16.12 30.53 14.45
CA TYR A 103 -16.05 29.71 15.65
C TYR A 103 -15.04 30.28 16.67
N PHE A 104 -13.86 30.68 16.23
CA PHE A 104 -12.86 31.30 17.11
C PHE A 104 -13.24 32.70 17.61
N ASP A 105 -13.96 33.50 16.81
CA ASP A 105 -14.51 34.78 17.27
C ASP A 105 -15.57 34.58 18.37
N VAL A 106 -16.46 33.58 18.22
CA VAL A 106 -17.47 33.21 19.23
C VAL A 106 -16.80 32.65 20.49
N LEU A 107 -15.76 31.81 20.33
CA LEU A 107 -14.96 31.30 21.44
C LEU A 107 -14.27 32.44 22.21
N TYR A 108 -13.72 33.42 21.51
CA TYR A 108 -13.17 34.61 22.16
C TYR A 108 -14.23 35.42 22.91
N ALA A 109 -15.40 35.63 22.31
CA ALA A 109 -16.49 36.37 22.94
C ALA A 109 -16.97 35.70 24.24
N SER A 110 -17.06 34.36 24.25
CA SER A 110 -17.46 33.60 25.45
C SER A 110 -16.41 33.66 26.56
N LEU A 111 -15.12 33.65 26.21
CA LEU A 111 -14.01 33.78 27.16
C LEU A 111 -13.97 35.15 27.83
N VAL A 112 -14.25 36.21 27.09
CA VAL A 112 -14.17 37.59 27.60
C VAL A 112 -15.40 37.97 28.43
N SER A 113 -16.50 37.21 28.35
CA SER A 113 -17.73 37.43 29.13
C SER A 113 -17.68 36.97 30.61
N ASP A 114 -16.48 36.75 31.19
CA ASP A 114 -16.23 36.51 32.63
C ASP A 114 -17.02 35.35 33.25
N HIS A 115 -17.16 34.22 32.54
CA HIS A 115 -17.60 32.97 33.17
C HIS A 115 -16.39 32.17 33.69
N PRO A 116 -16.31 31.84 35.00
CA PRO A 116 -15.18 31.09 35.57
C PRO A 116 -15.00 29.69 34.96
N SER A 117 -16.05 29.13 34.35
CA SER A 117 -16.01 27.83 33.63
C SER A 117 -15.44 27.92 32.19
N SER A 118 -15.07 29.11 31.72
CA SER A 118 -14.60 29.32 30.34
C SER A 118 -13.18 28.78 30.10
N HIS A 119 -12.31 28.77 31.12
CA HIS A 119 -10.96 28.19 31.03
C HIS A 119 -11.01 26.68 30.76
N ASP A 120 -11.82 25.96 31.54
CA ASP A 120 -12.00 24.50 31.39
C ASP A 120 -12.59 24.17 30.00
N SER A 121 -13.46 25.04 29.48
CA SER A 121 -14.05 24.89 28.14
C SER A 121 -13.00 24.98 27.03
N VAL A 122 -12.06 25.92 27.07
CA VAL A 122 -10.99 26.03 26.04
C VAL A 122 -10.01 24.87 26.13
N GLN A 123 -9.68 24.43 27.35
CA GLN A 123 -8.84 23.25 27.54
C GLN A 123 -9.51 21.99 26.97
N GLU A 124 -10.82 21.83 27.16
CA GLU A 124 -11.59 20.75 26.56
C GLU A 124 -11.55 20.81 25.03
N GLN A 125 -11.70 22.01 24.44
CA GLN A 125 -11.56 22.17 22.99
C GLN A 125 -10.15 21.81 22.51
N CYS A 126 -9.08 22.24 23.20
CA CYS A 126 -7.71 21.82 22.87
C CYS A 126 -7.58 20.29 22.83
N ASN A 127 -8.14 19.60 23.83
CA ASN A 127 -8.11 18.15 23.91
C ASN A 127 -8.87 17.49 22.74
N ILE A 128 -10.02 18.04 22.36
CA ILE A 128 -10.81 17.55 21.21
C ILE A 128 -10.01 17.70 19.91
N PHE A 129 -9.49 18.90 19.62
CA PHE A 129 -8.71 19.15 18.41
C PHE A 129 -7.42 18.31 18.38
N SER A 130 -6.72 18.16 19.50
CA SER A 130 -5.52 17.34 19.61
C SER A 130 -5.82 15.86 19.34
N THR A 131 -6.91 15.34 19.90
CA THR A 131 -7.36 13.96 19.68
C THR A 131 -7.72 13.71 18.21
N VAL A 132 -8.45 14.63 17.59
CA VAL A 132 -8.82 14.52 16.17
C VAL A 132 -7.57 14.64 15.29
N CYS A 133 -6.68 15.59 15.55
CA CYS A 133 -5.44 15.76 14.82
C CYS A 133 -4.59 14.47 14.88
N GLY A 134 -4.37 13.91 16.07
CA GLY A 134 -3.62 12.66 16.23
C GLY A 134 -4.27 11.47 15.52
N ALA A 135 -5.61 11.39 15.49
CA ALA A 135 -6.33 10.35 14.74
C ALA A 135 -6.16 10.50 13.22
N LEU A 136 -6.23 11.73 12.71
CA LEU A 136 -6.06 12.05 11.30
C LEU A 136 -4.62 11.81 10.83
N GLU A 137 -3.62 12.15 11.65
CA GLU A 137 -2.20 11.89 11.37
C GLU A 137 -1.89 10.40 11.27
N LYS A 138 -2.44 9.58 12.17
CA LYS A 138 -2.31 8.12 12.08
C LYS A 138 -2.83 7.59 10.75
N ARG A 139 -3.96 8.11 10.27
CA ARG A 139 -4.53 7.72 8.97
C ARG A 139 -3.73 8.25 7.79
N LEU A 140 -3.22 9.48 7.87
CA LEU A 140 -2.33 10.05 6.86
C LEU A 140 -1.08 9.18 6.68
N ASN A 141 -0.48 8.72 7.77
CA ASN A 141 0.68 7.82 7.74
C ASN A 141 0.31 6.45 7.11
N GLN A 142 -0.86 5.89 7.46
CA GLN A 142 -1.34 4.66 6.81
C GLN A 142 -1.55 4.84 5.30
N ILE A 143 -2.08 5.98 4.86
CA ILE A 143 -2.22 6.29 3.43
C ILE A 143 -0.83 6.41 2.79
N LEU A 144 0.12 7.07 3.45
CA LEU A 144 1.50 7.20 2.97
C LEU A 144 2.15 5.83 2.74
N ASP A 145 2.00 4.90 3.69
CA ASP A 145 2.55 3.55 3.60
C ASP A 145 1.94 2.74 2.44
N LEU A 146 0.68 2.99 2.09
CA LEU A 146 -0.03 2.27 1.04
C LEU A 146 0.30 2.75 -0.38
N VAL A 147 0.38 4.07 -0.59
CA VAL A 147 0.45 4.66 -1.94
C VAL A 147 1.61 5.63 -2.17
N GLY A 148 2.34 6.02 -1.12
CA GLY A 148 3.47 6.94 -1.18
C GLY A 148 3.10 8.43 -1.32
N PRO A 149 4.10 9.33 -1.19
CA PRO A 149 3.89 10.77 -1.04
C PRO A 149 3.45 11.48 -2.33
N SER A 150 3.77 10.90 -3.50
CA SER A 150 3.40 11.48 -4.79
C SER A 150 1.95 11.22 -5.18
N CYS A 151 1.25 10.33 -4.45
CA CYS A 151 -0.12 9.96 -4.77
C CYS A 151 -1.10 11.13 -4.51
N PRO A 152 -2.05 11.41 -5.44
CA PRO A 152 -3.07 12.45 -5.23
C PRO A 152 -3.91 12.23 -3.97
N VAL A 153 -4.19 10.96 -3.62
CA VAL A 153 -4.97 10.57 -2.42
C VAL A 153 -4.24 11.02 -1.15
N TYR A 154 -2.92 10.80 -1.08
CA TYR A 154 -2.09 11.27 0.02
C TYR A 154 -2.09 12.79 0.11
N LYS A 155 -1.83 13.49 -1.01
CA LYS A 155 -1.82 14.96 -1.04
C LYS A 155 -3.15 15.57 -0.59
N GLN A 156 -4.27 14.94 -0.95
CA GLN A 156 -5.58 15.39 -0.51
C GLN A 156 -5.77 15.20 1.00
N ALA A 157 -5.43 14.03 1.54
CA ALA A 157 -5.48 13.77 2.98
C ALA A 157 -4.56 14.75 3.74
N GLU A 158 -3.34 14.99 3.24
CA GLU A 158 -2.38 15.89 3.84
C GLU A 158 -2.92 17.32 3.95
N LYS A 159 -3.59 17.83 2.91
CA LYS A 159 -4.24 19.15 2.95
C LYS A 159 -5.25 19.24 4.09
N ILE A 160 -6.08 18.22 4.28
CA ILE A 160 -7.10 18.19 5.34
C ILE A 160 -6.42 18.16 6.71
N VAL A 161 -5.43 17.29 6.91
CA VAL A 161 -4.67 17.22 8.18
C VAL A 161 -3.98 18.54 8.48
N ARG A 162 -3.41 19.22 7.48
CA ARG A 162 -2.82 20.55 7.66
C ARG A 162 -3.84 21.58 8.13
N LYS A 163 -5.07 21.59 7.59
CA LYS A 163 -6.14 22.48 8.07
C LYS A 163 -6.46 22.24 9.54
N VAL A 164 -6.59 20.97 9.94
CA VAL A 164 -6.89 20.63 11.34
C VAL A 164 -5.73 20.98 12.28
N ARG A 165 -4.48 20.81 11.84
CA ARG A 165 -3.30 21.29 12.59
C ARG A 165 -3.30 22.80 12.78
N LEU A 166 -3.65 23.56 11.75
CA LEU A 166 -3.77 25.02 11.85
C LEU A 166 -4.84 25.40 12.86
N MET A 167 -6.02 24.77 12.80
CA MET A 167 -7.07 25.02 13.78
C MET A 167 -6.62 24.66 15.20
N LEU A 168 -5.93 23.53 15.40
CA LEU A 168 -5.36 23.18 16.70
C LEU A 168 -4.41 24.26 17.21
N ALA A 169 -3.48 24.73 16.37
CA ALA A 169 -2.55 25.80 16.72
C ALA A 169 -3.30 27.10 17.11
N TRP A 170 -4.43 27.40 16.45
CA TRP A 170 -5.26 28.54 16.80
C TRP A 170 -5.92 28.39 18.17
N VAL A 171 -6.44 27.20 18.52
CA VAL A 171 -6.97 26.96 19.89
C VAL A 171 -5.85 27.06 20.91
N GLU A 172 -4.67 26.50 20.61
CA GLU A 172 -3.51 26.54 21.50
C GLU A 172 -3.01 27.97 21.73
N ASP A 173 -2.96 28.83 20.70
CA ASP A 173 -2.62 30.26 20.84
C ASP A 173 -3.61 30.99 21.76
N VAL A 174 -4.91 30.74 21.59
CA VAL A 174 -5.96 31.29 22.48
C VAL A 174 -5.79 30.78 23.90
N TYR A 175 -5.58 29.47 24.09
CA TYR A 175 -5.40 28.85 25.40
C TYR A 175 -4.17 29.39 26.13
N CYS A 176 -3.04 29.56 25.43
CA CYS A 176 -1.83 30.15 25.98
C CYS A 176 -2.07 31.58 26.50
N GLU A 177 -2.77 32.42 25.73
CA GLU A 177 -3.10 33.78 26.16
C GLU A 177 -4.08 33.79 27.35
N VAL A 178 -5.03 32.86 27.37
CA VAL A 178 -5.96 32.67 28.49
C VAL A 178 -5.19 32.29 29.77
N LEU A 179 -4.15 31.46 29.70
CA LEU A 179 -3.30 31.11 30.85
C LEU A 179 -2.46 32.29 31.36
N VAL A 180 -2.04 33.20 30.47
CA VAL A 180 -1.34 34.44 30.86
C VAL A 180 -2.30 35.43 31.51
N GLY A 181 -3.53 35.51 31.00
CA GLY A 181 -4.62 36.29 31.55
C GLY A 181 -5.50 36.91 30.47
N ILE A 182 -6.79 37.08 30.78
CA ILE A 182 -7.82 37.56 29.83
C ILE A 182 -7.47 38.95 29.25
N GLU A 183 -6.78 39.81 30.00
CA GLU A 183 -6.31 41.10 29.50
C GLU A 183 -5.29 40.98 28.36
N GLY A 184 -4.42 39.97 28.39
CA GLY A 184 -3.44 39.67 27.35
C GLY A 184 -4.14 39.24 26.06
N LEU A 185 -5.08 38.32 26.18
CA LEU A 185 -5.96 37.88 25.09
C LEU A 185 -6.71 39.06 24.45
N ARG A 186 -7.35 39.92 25.26
CA ARG A 186 -8.08 41.10 24.77
C ARG A 186 -7.16 42.06 24.01
N LYS A 187 -5.94 42.30 24.52
CA LYS A 187 -4.94 43.16 23.84
C LYS A 187 -4.48 42.57 22.51
N ARG A 188 -4.26 41.24 22.41
CA ARG A 188 -3.86 40.59 21.14
C ARG A 188 -5.00 40.52 20.14
N TYR A 189 -6.22 40.19 20.58
CA TYR A 189 -7.42 40.20 19.72
C TYR A 189 -7.64 41.56 19.08
N ASN A 190 -7.65 42.64 19.89
CA ASN A 190 -7.86 44.01 19.40
C ASN A 190 -6.76 44.49 18.44
N ARG A 191 -5.57 43.88 18.50
CA ARG A 191 -4.44 44.19 17.62
C ARG A 191 -4.42 43.33 16.35
N GLY A 192 -5.35 42.39 16.18
CA GLY A 192 -5.36 41.46 15.04
C GLY A 192 -4.18 40.47 15.07
N LYS A 193 -3.63 40.18 16.26
CA LYS A 193 -2.38 39.42 16.42
C LYS A 193 -2.59 37.96 16.83
N LEU A 194 -3.82 37.48 16.87
CA LEU A 194 -4.09 36.05 17.09
C LEU A 194 -3.82 35.29 15.80
N GLN A 195 -3.32 34.05 15.91
CA GLN A 195 -2.91 33.27 14.73
C GLN A 195 -4.03 33.13 13.70
N TYR A 196 -5.26 32.84 14.13
CA TYR A 196 -6.40 32.71 13.21
C TYR A 196 -6.78 34.00 12.49
N GLN A 197 -6.42 35.17 13.02
CA GLN A 197 -6.66 36.47 12.39
C GLN A 197 -5.60 36.78 11.33
N MET A 198 -4.38 36.27 11.51
CA MET A 198 -3.27 36.46 10.57
C MET A 198 -3.32 35.46 9.40
N GLU A 199 -3.92 34.28 9.61
CA GLU A 199 -3.90 33.16 8.67
C GLU A 199 -5.21 32.94 7.89
N GLN A 200 -6.08 33.96 7.81
CA GLN A 200 -7.42 33.87 7.19
C GLN A 200 -7.44 33.42 5.71
N GLY A 201 -6.30 33.40 5.02
CA GLY A 201 -6.18 32.94 3.62
C GLY A 201 -5.76 31.47 3.42
N LEU A 202 -5.56 30.69 4.50
CA LEU A 202 -4.99 29.34 4.43
C LEU A 202 -6.00 28.19 4.60
N LEU A 203 -7.27 28.50 4.89
CA LEU A 203 -8.36 27.51 5.04
C LEU A 203 -9.20 27.34 3.78
#